data_AF-A0A8S0SA16-F1
#
_entry.id   AF-A0A8S0SA16-F1
#
_cell.length_a   1.000
_cell.length_b   1.000
_cell.length_c   1.000
_cell.angle_alpha   90.00
_cell.angle_beta   90.00
_cell.angle_gamma   90.00
#
_symmetry.space_group_name_H-M   'P 1'
#
loop_
_entity.id
_entity.type
_entity.pdbx_description
1 polymer ?
#
loop_
_entity_poly.entity_id
_entity_poly.type
_entity_poly.pdbx_seq_one_letter_code
_entity_poly.pdbx_strand_id
1 'polypeptide(L)'
;MGSLMYEFKKQASFFLKEKIKTARLVLTDVTPVQILTEEITNGDSMAANTNAMRLISHAAFEVDDYERVVHILHERLSKFDTWNWRASYKALILLEHLLTHGPQRVADEFESDEDIIREMANFRYVDEKGFNWGLSVQKKSERILNLLEDRPYLKVERAKARKVTFGIKGFGSFSKWPAEGGLKEASFENYLRSQSLFNAHYEEELASNEHTNLLAMEKAAKSSNTVLDYVVEEDHPFWEKEHQTRVSLLSSV
;
A
#
# COMPACT_ATOMS: atom_id res chain seq x y z
N MET A 1 -30.85 21.42 11.79
CA MET A 1 -31.70 21.03 10.65
C MET A 1 -30.94 20.36 9.48
N GLY A 2 -29.63 20.63 9.25
CA GLY A 2 -28.90 20.13 8.06
C GLY A 2 -28.60 18.62 7.99
N SER A 3 -28.55 17.91 9.13
CA SER A 3 -28.17 16.48 9.18
C SER A 3 -29.22 15.54 8.57
N LEU A 4 -30.52 15.79 8.85
CA LEU A 4 -31.63 14.94 8.38
C LEU A 4 -31.73 14.95 6.84
N MET A 5 -31.64 16.14 6.24
CA MET A 5 -31.69 16.28 4.79
C MET A 5 -30.47 15.69 4.10
N TYR A 6 -29.30 15.75 4.74
CA TYR A 6 -28.08 15.12 4.23
C TYR A 6 -28.20 13.59 4.23
N GLU A 7 -28.69 13.00 5.32
CA GLU A 7 -28.93 11.56 5.42
C GLU A 7 -29.97 11.08 4.41
N PHE A 8 -31.08 11.81 4.27
CA PHE A 8 -32.10 11.49 3.27
C PHE A 8 -31.53 11.50 1.85
N LYS A 9 -30.76 12.54 1.48
CA LYS A 9 -30.10 12.61 0.16
C LYS A 9 -29.12 11.47 -0.03
N LYS A 10 -28.33 11.12 1.00
CA LYS A 10 -27.39 10.00 0.96
C LYS A 10 -28.13 8.69 0.71
N GLN A 11 -29.17 8.41 1.48
CA GLN A 11 -29.97 7.18 1.37
C GLN A 11 -30.69 7.09 0.01
N ALA A 12 -31.31 8.18 -0.44
CA ALA A 12 -31.96 8.23 -1.75
C ALA A 12 -30.94 8.04 -2.89
N SER A 13 -29.77 8.66 -2.80
CA SER A 13 -28.71 8.50 -3.81
C SER A 13 -28.17 7.08 -3.85
N PHE A 14 -28.01 6.42 -2.70
CA PHE A 14 -27.58 5.03 -2.63
C PHE A 14 -28.61 4.10 -3.29
N PHE A 15 -29.88 4.27 -2.93
CA PHE A 15 -30.98 3.49 -3.51
C PHE A 15 -31.07 3.68 -5.04
N LEU A 16 -31.00 4.93 -5.53
CA LEU A 16 -31.06 5.18 -6.96
C LEU A 16 -29.86 4.58 -7.70
N LYS A 17 -28.64 4.73 -7.15
CA LYS A 17 -27.45 4.09 -7.69
C LYS A 17 -27.61 2.58 -7.75
N GLU A 18 -28.13 1.95 -6.70
CA GLU A 18 -28.39 0.51 -6.65
C GLU A 18 -29.38 0.07 -7.74
N LYS A 19 -30.52 0.77 -7.89
CA LYS A 19 -31.51 0.45 -8.92
C LYS A 19 -30.96 0.62 -10.34
N ILE A 20 -30.14 1.63 -10.58
CA ILE A 20 -29.47 1.82 -11.88
C ILE A 20 -28.50 0.66 -12.16
N LYS A 21 -27.73 0.20 -11.16
CA LYS A 21 -26.85 -0.97 -11.32
C LYS A 21 -27.65 -2.22 -11.67
N THR A 22 -28.74 -2.50 -10.94
CA THR A 22 -29.62 -3.63 -11.23
C THR A 22 -30.19 -3.54 -12.65
N ALA A 23 -30.65 -2.36 -13.06
CA ALA A 23 -31.17 -2.16 -14.41
C ALA A 23 -30.08 -2.40 -15.48
N ARG A 24 -28.86 -1.88 -15.29
CA ARG A 24 -27.73 -2.12 -16.20
C ARG A 24 -27.44 -3.62 -16.32
N LEU A 25 -27.39 -4.36 -15.21
CA LEU A 25 -27.13 -5.82 -15.23
C LEU A 25 -28.22 -6.62 -15.97
N VAL A 26 -29.47 -6.18 -15.94
CA VAL A 26 -30.59 -6.91 -16.55
C VAL A 26 -30.81 -6.51 -18.01
N LEU A 27 -30.54 -5.26 -18.36
CA LEU A 27 -30.90 -4.67 -19.66
C LEU A 27 -29.72 -4.55 -20.62
N THR A 28 -28.48 -4.68 -20.14
CA THR A 28 -27.26 -4.58 -20.95
C THR A 28 -26.37 -5.80 -20.72
N ASP A 29 -25.38 -6.00 -21.57
CA ASP A 29 -24.39 -7.08 -21.54
C ASP A 29 -23.22 -6.82 -20.56
N VAL A 30 -23.41 -5.88 -19.64
CA VAL A 30 -22.41 -5.57 -18.61
C VAL A 30 -22.35 -6.67 -17.57
N THR A 31 -21.13 -7.03 -17.17
CA THR A 31 -20.93 -8.05 -16.13
C THR A 31 -20.86 -7.40 -14.74
N PRO A 32 -21.15 -8.16 -13.66
CA PRO A 32 -21.00 -7.66 -12.30
C PRO A 32 -19.60 -7.13 -12.00
N VAL A 33 -18.56 -7.77 -12.53
CA VAL A 33 -17.17 -7.32 -12.34
C VAL A 33 -16.88 -6.03 -13.10
N GLN A 34 -17.49 -5.82 -14.26
CA GLN A 34 -17.34 -4.57 -15.02
C GLN A 34 -17.87 -3.39 -14.20
N ILE A 35 -19.10 -3.50 -13.68
CA ILE A 35 -19.68 -2.47 -12.81
C ILE A 35 -18.81 -2.26 -11.56
N LEU A 36 -18.33 -3.34 -10.94
CA LEU A 36 -17.49 -3.26 -9.76
C LEU A 36 -16.15 -2.55 -10.05
N THR A 37 -15.57 -2.81 -11.22
CA THR A 37 -14.33 -2.18 -11.68
C THR A 37 -14.54 -0.69 -11.96
N GLU A 38 -15.64 -0.32 -12.62
CA GLU A 38 -16.04 1.08 -12.81
C GLU A 38 -16.18 1.82 -11.47
N GLU A 39 -16.75 1.16 -10.45
CA GLU A 39 -16.94 1.76 -9.13
C GLU A 39 -15.64 1.93 -8.35
N ILE A 40 -14.76 0.94 -8.35
CA ILE A 40 -13.46 1.03 -7.66
C ILE A 40 -12.58 2.10 -8.32
N THR A 41 -12.62 2.19 -9.64
CA THR A 41 -11.82 3.15 -10.40
C THR A 41 -12.48 4.54 -10.49
N ASN A 42 -13.70 4.71 -9.99
CA ASN A 42 -14.35 6.00 -9.94
C ASN A 42 -13.64 6.93 -8.94
N GLY A 43 -13.43 8.21 -9.29
CA GLY A 43 -12.68 9.19 -8.50
C GLY A 43 -13.28 9.52 -7.12
N ASP A 44 -14.58 9.26 -6.93
CA ASP A 44 -15.37 9.84 -5.83
C ASP A 44 -15.17 9.20 -4.43
N SER A 45 -14.84 7.91 -4.34
CA SER A 45 -14.73 7.19 -3.05
C SER A 45 -13.30 6.81 -2.70
N MET A 46 -12.68 7.47 -1.73
CA MET A 46 -11.29 7.18 -1.33
C MET A 46 -11.12 5.88 -0.54
N ALA A 47 -12.20 5.23 -0.13
CA ALA A 47 -12.15 3.97 0.59
C ALA A 47 -11.69 2.84 -0.34
N ALA A 48 -10.50 2.30 -0.09
CA ALA A 48 -9.99 1.13 -0.79
C ALA A 48 -10.84 -0.09 -0.45
N ASN A 49 -11.61 -0.58 -1.43
CA ASN A 49 -12.44 -1.76 -1.27
C ASN A 49 -11.62 -3.03 -1.54
N THR A 50 -10.80 -3.45 -0.57
CA THR A 50 -9.96 -4.66 -0.67
C THR A 50 -10.74 -5.91 -1.06
N ASN A 51 -11.95 -6.09 -0.50
CA ASN A 51 -12.86 -7.16 -0.86
C ASN A 51 -13.25 -7.11 -2.35
N ALA A 52 -13.51 -5.93 -2.89
CA ALA A 52 -13.91 -5.75 -4.26
C ALA A 52 -12.73 -5.99 -5.23
N MET A 53 -11.53 -5.51 -4.87
CA MET A 53 -10.30 -5.83 -5.63
C MET A 53 -10.03 -7.33 -5.69
N ARG A 54 -10.27 -8.06 -4.59
CA ARG A 54 -10.17 -9.53 -4.54
C ARG A 54 -11.19 -10.21 -5.45
N LEU A 55 -12.43 -9.72 -5.50
CA LEU A 55 -13.46 -10.27 -6.40
C LEU A 55 -13.07 -10.05 -7.86
N ILE A 56 -12.56 -8.85 -8.19
CA ILE A 56 -12.09 -8.54 -9.55
C ILE A 56 -10.90 -9.42 -9.93
N SER A 57 -9.90 -9.56 -9.06
CA SER A 57 -8.70 -10.35 -9.38
C SER A 57 -9.02 -11.84 -9.56
N HIS A 58 -10.02 -12.36 -8.86
CA HIS A 58 -10.53 -13.71 -9.08
C HIS A 58 -11.32 -13.84 -10.39
N ALA A 59 -12.20 -12.89 -10.70
CA ALA A 59 -12.98 -12.90 -11.94
C ALA A 59 -12.12 -12.72 -13.19
N ALA A 60 -11.00 -12.00 -13.08
CA ALA A 60 -10.07 -11.76 -14.20
C ALA A 60 -9.39 -13.03 -14.76
N PHE A 61 -9.56 -14.21 -14.14
CA PHE A 61 -9.14 -15.47 -14.74
C PHE A 61 -10.06 -15.94 -15.87
N GLU A 62 -11.30 -15.45 -15.91
CA GLU A 62 -12.21 -15.65 -17.04
C GLU A 62 -11.89 -14.68 -18.17
N VAL A 63 -11.98 -15.14 -19.43
CA VAL A 63 -11.56 -14.37 -20.61
C VAL A 63 -12.41 -13.10 -20.79
N ASP A 64 -13.73 -13.26 -20.79
CA ASP A 64 -14.70 -12.19 -20.99
C ASP A 64 -14.62 -11.09 -19.93
N ASP A 65 -14.39 -11.48 -18.67
CA ASP A 65 -14.29 -10.56 -17.54
C ASP A 65 -12.93 -9.86 -17.52
N TYR A 66 -11.86 -10.57 -17.88
CA TYR A 66 -10.54 -9.98 -18.04
C TYR A 66 -10.55 -8.83 -19.05
N GLU A 67 -11.07 -9.06 -20.26
CA GLU A 67 -11.08 -8.04 -21.32
C GLU A 67 -11.84 -6.79 -20.87
N ARG A 68 -12.97 -6.95 -20.17
CA ARG A 68 -13.74 -5.83 -19.60
C ARG A 68 -12.96 -5.06 -18.53
N VAL A 69 -12.29 -5.77 -17.61
CA VAL A 69 -11.49 -5.15 -16.54
C VAL A 69 -10.31 -4.38 -17.13
N VAL A 70 -9.58 -5.01 -18.06
CA VAL A 70 -8.43 -4.44 -18.75
C VAL A 70 -8.81 -3.21 -19.55
N HIS A 71 -9.88 -3.28 -20.34
CA HIS A 71 -10.41 -2.14 -21.09
C HIS A 71 -10.69 -0.93 -20.18
N ILE A 72 -11.35 -1.14 -19.05
CA ILE A 72 -11.63 -0.04 -18.09
C ILE A 72 -10.31 0.55 -17.57
N LEU A 73 -9.33 -0.28 -17.23
CA LEU A 73 -8.05 0.20 -16.70
C LEU A 73 -7.29 1.03 -17.73
N HIS A 74 -7.17 0.57 -18.97
CA HIS A 74 -6.54 1.36 -20.05
C HIS A 74 -7.24 2.70 -20.23
N GLU A 75 -8.58 2.72 -20.29
CA GLU A 75 -9.33 3.96 -20.45
C GLU A 75 -9.07 4.96 -19.30
N ARG A 76 -8.86 4.46 -18.07
CA ARG A 76 -8.57 5.29 -16.89
C ARG A 76 -7.14 5.81 -16.89
N LEU A 77 -6.19 5.01 -17.36
CA LEU A 77 -4.79 5.41 -17.47
C LEU A 77 -4.61 6.41 -18.62
N SER A 78 -5.19 6.13 -19.79
CA SER A 78 -5.09 7.00 -20.98
C SER A 78 -5.69 8.40 -20.78
N LYS A 79 -6.59 8.56 -19.80
CA LYS A 79 -7.20 9.84 -19.41
C LYS A 79 -6.50 10.49 -18.22
N PHE A 80 -5.28 10.07 -17.89
CA PHE A 80 -4.50 10.70 -16.83
C PHE A 80 -4.35 12.19 -17.11
N ASP A 81 -4.69 12.99 -16.10
CA ASP A 81 -4.56 14.43 -16.12
C ASP A 81 -4.33 14.90 -14.68
N THR A 82 -3.63 16.01 -14.54
CA THR A 82 -3.34 16.70 -13.29
C THR A 82 -4.58 17.06 -12.48
N TRP A 83 -5.71 17.36 -13.14
CA TRP A 83 -6.96 17.68 -12.45
C TRP A 83 -7.73 16.43 -12.00
N ASN A 84 -7.73 15.38 -12.83
CA ASN A 84 -8.53 14.17 -12.64
C ASN A 84 -7.71 12.93 -12.23
N TRP A 85 -6.53 13.15 -11.63
CA TRP A 85 -5.55 12.12 -11.26
C TRP A 85 -6.11 10.99 -10.38
N ARG A 86 -7.16 11.24 -9.59
CA ARG A 86 -7.73 10.27 -8.64
C ARG A 86 -8.24 9.01 -9.33
N ALA A 87 -8.80 9.13 -10.53
CA ALA A 87 -9.32 7.98 -11.28
C ALA A 87 -8.18 7.07 -11.75
N SER A 88 -7.14 7.65 -12.37
CA SER A 88 -5.94 6.94 -12.81
C SER A 88 -5.15 6.36 -11.63
N TYR A 89 -5.06 7.07 -10.50
CA TYR A 89 -4.43 6.54 -9.30
C TYR A 89 -5.16 5.30 -8.74
N LYS A 90 -6.50 5.30 -8.74
CA LYS A 90 -7.26 4.10 -8.36
C LYS A 90 -7.11 2.97 -9.36
N ALA A 91 -6.98 3.28 -10.64
CA ALA A 91 -6.63 2.29 -11.66
C ALA A 91 -5.25 1.67 -11.38
N LEU A 92 -4.24 2.45 -11.02
CA LEU A 92 -2.93 1.92 -10.57
C LEU A 92 -3.06 1.02 -9.33
N ILE A 93 -3.90 1.40 -8.35
CA ILE A 93 -4.15 0.57 -7.17
C ILE A 93 -4.70 -0.81 -7.57
N LEU A 94 -5.67 -0.84 -8.48
CA LEU A 94 -6.25 -2.08 -8.96
C LEU A 94 -5.26 -2.87 -9.83
N LEU A 95 -4.50 -2.19 -10.70
CA LEU A 95 -3.48 -2.81 -11.55
C LEU A 95 -2.40 -3.51 -10.71
N GLU A 96 -1.87 -2.88 -9.66
CA GLU A 96 -0.90 -3.54 -8.77
C GLU A 96 -1.50 -4.80 -8.13
N HIS A 97 -2.77 -4.73 -7.72
CA HIS A 97 -3.45 -5.89 -7.15
C HIS A 97 -3.61 -7.02 -8.19
N LEU A 98 -3.92 -6.69 -9.44
CA LEU A 98 -4.01 -7.67 -10.54
C LEU A 98 -2.64 -8.26 -10.89
N LEU A 99 -1.57 -7.48 -10.93
CA LEU A 99 -0.21 -7.96 -11.16
C LEU A 99 0.22 -8.98 -10.09
N THR A 100 -0.20 -8.77 -8.84
CA THR A 100 0.18 -9.65 -7.72
C THR A 100 -0.75 -10.83 -7.49
N HIS A 101 -2.06 -10.71 -7.78
CA HIS A 101 -3.09 -11.72 -7.45
C HIS A 101 -3.86 -12.27 -8.67
N GLY A 102 -3.91 -11.54 -9.77
CA GLY A 102 -4.66 -11.87 -11.00
C GLY A 102 -3.89 -12.80 -11.97
N PRO A 103 -4.33 -12.92 -13.23
CA PRO A 103 -3.68 -13.81 -14.21
C PRO A 103 -2.31 -13.27 -14.66
N GLN A 104 -1.44 -14.17 -15.13
CA GLN A 104 -0.06 -13.81 -15.46
C GLN A 104 0.05 -12.83 -16.63
N ARG A 105 -0.88 -12.95 -17.60
CA ARG A 105 -0.95 -12.12 -18.81
C ARG A 105 -1.12 -10.61 -18.56
N VAL A 106 -1.55 -10.20 -17.36
CA VAL A 106 -1.66 -8.77 -17.00
C VAL A 106 -0.33 -8.05 -17.19
N ALA A 107 0.79 -8.72 -16.90
CA ALA A 107 2.09 -8.09 -16.98
C ALA A 107 2.54 -7.81 -18.43
N ASP A 108 2.06 -8.61 -19.39
CA ASP A 108 2.34 -8.43 -20.82
C ASP A 108 1.36 -7.40 -21.43
N GLU A 109 0.10 -7.40 -20.98
CA GLU A 109 -0.94 -6.47 -21.44
C GLU A 109 -0.61 -5.00 -21.17
N PHE A 110 -0.13 -4.70 -19.96
CA PHE A 110 0.11 -3.31 -19.52
C PHE A 110 1.49 -2.77 -19.89
N GLU A 111 2.29 -3.49 -20.69
CA GLU A 111 3.51 -2.93 -21.29
C GLU A 111 3.18 -1.72 -22.18
N SER A 112 2.00 -1.70 -22.82
CA SER A 112 1.55 -0.58 -23.65
C SER A 112 1.31 0.73 -22.89
N ASP A 113 1.11 0.66 -21.57
CA ASP A 113 0.80 1.83 -20.74
C ASP A 113 2.01 2.33 -19.95
N GLU A 114 3.19 1.71 -20.11
CA GLU A 114 4.40 2.07 -19.36
C GLU A 114 4.74 3.56 -19.45
N ASP A 115 4.56 4.17 -20.62
CA ASP A 115 4.87 5.59 -20.83
C ASP A 115 3.97 6.50 -19.99
N ILE A 116 2.68 6.20 -19.92
CA ILE A 116 1.73 6.95 -19.08
C ILE A 116 2.03 6.69 -17.60
N ILE A 117 2.35 5.45 -17.21
CA ILE A 117 2.70 5.12 -15.83
C ILE A 117 4.00 5.87 -15.42
N ARG A 118 4.95 6.02 -16.34
CA ARG A 118 6.18 6.81 -16.14
C ARG A 118 5.89 8.31 -16.02
N GLU A 119 4.91 8.83 -16.75
CA GLU A 119 4.41 10.19 -16.55
C GLU A 119 3.80 10.36 -15.15
N MET A 120 2.96 9.42 -14.72
CA MET A 120 2.37 9.39 -13.37
C MET A 120 3.44 9.30 -12.27
N ALA A 121 4.57 8.62 -12.52
CA ALA A 121 5.71 8.58 -11.60
C ALA A 121 6.38 9.95 -11.38
N ASN A 122 6.10 10.95 -12.22
CA ASN A 122 6.57 12.32 -12.07
C ASN A 122 5.48 13.27 -11.51
N PHE A 123 4.28 12.74 -11.21
CA PHE A 123 3.14 13.53 -10.76
C PHE A 123 3.39 14.21 -9.41
N ARG A 124 3.00 15.49 -9.29
CA ARG A 124 3.16 16.28 -8.06
C ARG A 124 1.85 16.95 -7.69
N TYR A 125 1.38 16.68 -6.48
CA TYR A 125 0.20 17.34 -5.93
C TYR A 125 0.21 17.25 -4.40
N VAL A 126 0.00 18.39 -3.74
CA VAL A 126 -0.22 18.48 -2.30
C VAL A 126 -1.62 19.06 -2.09
N ASP A 127 -2.45 18.34 -1.33
CA ASP A 127 -3.82 18.73 -1.02
C ASP A 127 -3.85 19.98 -0.11
N GLU A 128 -5.01 20.63 -0.02
CA GLU A 128 -5.25 21.77 0.88
C GLU A 128 -5.00 21.41 2.36
N LYS A 129 -5.15 20.13 2.69
CA LYS A 129 -4.89 19.57 4.02
C LYS A 129 -3.41 19.24 4.27
N GLY A 130 -2.52 19.54 3.32
CA GLY A 130 -1.09 19.23 3.39
C GLY A 130 -0.71 17.79 3.02
N PHE A 131 -1.67 16.97 2.58
CA PHE A 131 -1.37 15.58 2.20
C PHE A 131 -0.72 15.53 0.81
N ASN A 132 0.45 14.90 0.72
CA ASN A 132 1.19 14.75 -0.54
C ASN A 132 0.67 13.54 -1.34
N TRP A 133 -0.42 13.74 -2.08
CA TRP A 133 -0.92 12.70 -3.00
C TRP A 133 0.03 12.45 -4.17
N GLY A 134 0.78 13.47 -4.60
CA GLY A 134 1.83 13.33 -5.61
C GLY A 134 2.75 12.17 -5.26
N LEU A 135 3.36 12.23 -4.07
CA LEU A 135 4.27 11.19 -3.59
C LEU A 135 3.61 9.79 -3.52
N SER A 136 2.31 9.73 -3.17
CA SER A 136 1.58 8.46 -3.15
C SER A 136 1.42 7.87 -4.56
N VAL A 137 1.08 8.70 -5.54
CA VAL A 137 1.00 8.30 -6.96
C VAL A 137 2.38 7.91 -7.48
N GLN A 138 3.43 8.67 -7.16
CA GLN A 138 4.80 8.40 -7.58
C GLN A 138 5.27 7.01 -7.11
N LYS A 139 5.23 6.76 -5.80
CA LYS A 139 5.61 5.48 -5.21
C LYS A 139 4.83 4.29 -5.80
N LYS A 140 3.54 4.50 -6.07
CA LYS A 140 2.68 3.48 -6.67
C LYS A 140 3.08 3.17 -8.11
N SER A 141 3.33 4.23 -8.89
CA SER A 141 3.72 4.12 -10.30
C SER A 141 5.09 3.45 -10.44
N GLU A 142 6.09 3.88 -9.65
CA GLU A 142 7.42 3.27 -9.62
C GLU A 142 7.36 1.79 -9.26
N ARG A 143 6.53 1.42 -8.27
CA ARG A 143 6.33 0.02 -7.91
C ARG A 143 5.73 -0.80 -9.05
N ILE A 144 4.78 -0.23 -9.79
CA ILE A 144 4.17 -0.92 -10.94
C ILE A 144 5.18 -1.05 -12.08
N LEU A 145 5.96 -0.01 -12.38
CA LEU A 145 7.04 -0.09 -13.38
C LEU A 145 8.03 -1.22 -13.04
N ASN A 146 8.48 -1.31 -11.79
CA ASN A 146 9.35 -2.41 -11.36
C ASN A 146 8.70 -3.80 -11.53
N LEU A 147 7.38 -3.92 -11.33
CA LEU A 147 6.65 -5.18 -11.54
C LEU A 147 6.49 -5.54 -13.02
N LEU A 148 6.40 -4.54 -13.90
CA LEU A 148 6.30 -4.75 -15.35
C LEU A 148 7.69 -5.08 -15.94
N GLU A 149 8.72 -4.30 -15.60
CA GLU A 149 10.08 -4.44 -16.15
C GLU A 149 10.79 -5.71 -15.63
N ASP A 150 10.70 -6.01 -14.32
CA ASP A 150 11.41 -7.12 -13.69
C ASP A 150 10.49 -8.35 -13.47
N ARG A 151 10.48 -9.26 -14.46
CA ARG A 151 9.75 -10.53 -14.40
C ARG A 151 10.14 -11.44 -13.22
N PRO A 152 11.44 -11.64 -12.86
CA PRO A 152 11.79 -12.39 -11.66
C PRO A 152 11.27 -11.72 -10.37
N TYR A 153 11.34 -10.40 -10.24
CA TYR A 153 10.77 -9.66 -9.11
C TYR A 153 9.26 -9.88 -8.99
N LEU A 154 8.53 -9.78 -10.11
CA LEU A 154 7.10 -10.07 -10.17
C LEU A 154 6.77 -11.49 -9.67
N LYS A 155 7.56 -12.50 -10.06
CA LYS A 155 7.37 -13.89 -9.59
C LYS A 155 7.51 -14.00 -8.07
N VAL A 156 8.48 -13.30 -7.49
CA VAL A 156 8.70 -13.28 -6.02
C VAL A 156 7.52 -12.62 -5.31
N GLU A 157 7.07 -11.45 -5.78
CA GLU A 157 5.95 -10.74 -5.18
C GLU A 157 4.64 -11.53 -5.27
N ARG A 158 4.38 -12.20 -6.40
CA ARG A 158 3.22 -13.11 -6.55
C ARG A 158 3.32 -14.32 -5.61
N ALA A 159 4.51 -14.90 -5.44
CA ALA A 159 4.70 -16.00 -4.48
C ALA A 159 4.46 -15.54 -3.04
N LYS A 160 4.90 -14.33 -2.68
CA LYS A 160 4.64 -13.70 -1.38
C LYS A 160 3.15 -13.48 -1.13
N ALA A 161 2.43 -12.92 -2.11
CA ALA A 161 0.98 -12.68 -2.03
C ALA A 161 0.18 -13.98 -1.81
N ARG A 162 0.56 -15.07 -2.49
CA ARG A 162 -0.05 -16.39 -2.30
C ARG A 162 0.18 -16.92 -0.88
N LYS A 163 1.42 -16.83 -0.37
CA LYS A 163 1.74 -17.29 0.99
C LYS A 163 0.90 -16.60 2.07
N VAL A 164 0.71 -15.29 1.96
CA VAL A 164 -0.15 -14.52 2.87
C VAL A 164 -1.60 -15.00 2.81
N THR A 165 -2.13 -15.19 1.59
CA THR A 165 -3.52 -15.66 1.39
C THR A 165 -3.75 -17.06 1.98
N PHE A 166 -2.81 -17.98 1.80
CA PHE A 166 -2.88 -19.33 2.39
C PHE A 166 -2.65 -19.33 3.90
N GLY A 167 -1.73 -18.51 4.40
CA GLY A 167 -1.45 -18.36 5.83
C GLY A 167 -2.66 -17.84 6.61
N ILE A 168 -3.37 -16.85 6.05
CA ILE A 168 -4.61 -16.31 6.65
C ILE A 168 -5.74 -17.35 6.64
N LYS A 169 -5.88 -18.14 5.57
CA LYS A 169 -6.88 -19.22 5.50
C LYS A 169 -6.56 -20.37 6.47
N GLY A 170 -5.28 -20.61 6.77
CA GLY A 170 -4.80 -21.66 7.66
C GLY A 170 -4.87 -21.33 9.16
N PHE A 171 -4.99 -20.06 9.54
CA PHE A 171 -4.95 -19.65 10.95
C PHE A 171 -6.26 -19.92 11.72
N GLY A 172 -7.30 -20.44 11.05
CA GLY A 172 -8.61 -20.75 11.64
C GLY A 172 -9.08 -22.20 11.46
N SER A 173 -8.24 -23.11 10.94
CA SER A 173 -8.64 -24.50 10.72
C SER A 173 -7.55 -25.48 11.14
N PHE A 174 -7.30 -25.55 12.44
CA PHE A 174 -6.72 -26.74 13.07
C PHE A 174 -7.85 -27.71 13.46
N SER A 175 -8.68 -28.11 12.50
CA SER A 175 -9.33 -29.42 12.57
C SER A 175 -8.31 -30.42 12.06
N LYS A 176 -7.42 -30.82 12.96
CA LYS A 176 -6.57 -32.00 12.86
C LYS A 176 -7.37 -33.12 12.18
N TRP A 177 -6.96 -33.55 10.99
CA TRP A 177 -7.38 -34.85 10.46
C TRP A 177 -6.85 -35.90 11.46
N PRO A 178 -7.70 -36.70 12.12
CA PRO A 178 -7.23 -37.89 12.80
C PRO A 178 -7.03 -38.95 11.72
N ALA A 179 -5.79 -39.43 11.59
CA ALA A 179 -5.58 -40.77 11.08
C ALA A 179 -6.37 -41.76 11.96
N GLU A 180 -7.17 -42.60 11.30
CA GLU A 180 -7.81 -43.84 11.75
C GLU A 180 -8.57 -43.87 13.10
N GLY A 181 -9.88 -44.17 12.99
CA GLY A 181 -10.59 -44.99 13.97
C GLY A 181 -11.63 -44.26 14.85
N GLY A 182 -12.89 -44.70 14.75
CA GLY A 182 -13.86 -44.55 15.85
C GLY A 182 -15.12 -43.77 15.53
N LEU A 183 -16.22 -44.50 15.36
CA LEU A 183 -17.61 -44.04 15.38
C LEU A 183 -17.91 -43.24 16.67
N LYS A 184 -18.51 -42.05 16.56
CA LYS A 184 -19.61 -41.59 17.42
C LYS A 184 -20.21 -40.26 16.94
N GLU A 185 -21.53 -40.30 16.91
CA GLU A 185 -22.50 -39.28 16.57
C GLU A 185 -22.71 -38.32 17.75
N ALA A 186 -22.71 -36.99 17.53
CA ALA A 186 -23.40 -36.02 18.38
C ALA A 186 -23.42 -34.60 17.78
N SER A 187 -24.65 -34.17 17.47
CA SER A 187 -25.25 -32.85 17.69
C SER A 187 -24.54 -31.58 17.21
N PHE A 188 -25.21 -30.93 16.25
CA PHE A 188 -25.34 -29.47 16.14
C PHE A 188 -25.58 -28.85 17.52
N GLU A 189 -24.84 -27.79 17.89
CA GLU A 189 -25.43 -26.53 18.37
C GLU A 189 -24.38 -25.42 18.60
N ASN A 190 -24.77 -24.22 18.17
CA ASN A 190 -24.40 -22.86 18.61
C ASN A 190 -22.96 -22.48 18.98
N TYR A 191 -22.35 -21.64 18.14
CA TYR A 191 -21.69 -20.41 18.62
C TYR A 191 -21.99 -19.23 17.67
N LEU A 192 -23.10 -18.54 17.94
CA LEU A 192 -23.15 -17.10 17.72
C LEU A 192 -22.19 -16.43 18.71
N ARG A 193 -21.22 -15.65 18.21
CA ARG A 193 -20.84 -14.30 18.68
C ARG A 193 -19.53 -13.84 17.99
N SER A 194 -19.65 -13.23 16.82
CA SER A 194 -18.55 -12.45 16.23
C SER A 194 -18.63 -11.01 16.75
N GLN A 195 -17.62 -10.58 17.52
CA GLN A 195 -17.25 -9.17 17.64
C GLN A 195 -15.91 -9.01 16.92
N SER A 196 -15.93 -8.49 15.69
CA SER A 196 -14.72 -8.13 14.96
C SER A 196 -14.49 -6.63 15.06
N LEU A 197 -13.66 -6.21 16.02
CA LEU A 197 -12.88 -4.99 15.90
C LEU A 197 -11.50 -5.38 15.36
N PHE A 198 -11.39 -5.47 14.04
CA PHE A 198 -10.09 -5.62 13.39
C PHE A 198 -10.08 -4.80 12.11
N ASN A 199 -9.75 -3.53 12.27
CA ASN A 199 -9.29 -2.70 11.17
C ASN A 199 -8.33 -1.65 11.75
N ALA A 200 -7.08 -2.07 11.95
CA ALA A 200 -6.01 -1.19 12.43
C ALA A 200 -4.63 -1.55 11.85
N HIS A 201 -4.56 -2.26 10.72
CA HIS A 201 -3.27 -2.76 10.22
C HIS A 201 -2.70 -2.02 8.99
N TYR A 202 -3.35 -0.94 8.54
CA TYR A 202 -2.82 -0.08 7.47
C TYR A 202 -2.25 1.25 7.95
N GLU A 203 -2.47 1.63 9.22
CA GLU A 203 -1.92 2.89 9.78
C GLU A 203 -0.57 2.69 10.49
N GLU A 204 -0.31 1.53 11.07
CA GLU A 204 0.88 1.31 11.92
C GLU A 204 2.19 1.22 11.12
N GLU A 205 2.15 0.76 9.87
CA GLU A 205 3.35 0.60 9.02
C GLU A 205 3.86 1.94 8.46
N LEU A 206 3.02 2.99 8.42
CA LEU A 206 3.45 4.35 8.08
C LEU A 206 4.11 5.03 9.29
N ALA A 207 3.57 4.83 10.50
CA ALA A 207 4.05 5.45 11.73
C ALA A 207 5.41 4.90 12.19
N SER A 208 5.69 3.60 12.00
CA SER A 208 6.97 2.99 12.39
C SER A 208 8.15 3.49 11.55
N ASN A 209 7.91 3.86 10.28
CA ASN A 209 8.95 4.38 9.39
C ASN A 209 9.20 5.88 9.59
N GLU A 210 8.24 6.65 10.08
CA GLU A 210 8.47 8.06 10.45
C GLU A 210 9.25 8.18 11.75
N HIS A 211 8.95 7.36 12.76
CA HIS A 211 9.63 7.43 14.07
C HIS A 211 11.09 6.97 14.01
N THR A 212 11.43 6.03 13.13
CA THR A 212 12.82 5.58 12.90
C THR A 212 13.63 6.59 12.08
N ASN A 213 13.01 7.25 11.10
CA ASN A 213 13.66 8.31 10.32
C ASN A 213 13.83 9.62 11.11
N LEU A 214 12.89 9.99 11.98
CA LEU A 214 13.01 11.14 12.89
C LEU A 214 14.13 10.95 13.92
N LEU A 215 14.28 9.75 14.50
CA LEU A 215 15.37 9.44 15.43
C LEU A 215 16.75 9.42 14.73
N ALA A 216 16.80 9.05 13.44
CA ALA A 216 18.02 9.09 12.63
C ALA A 216 18.40 10.53 12.24
N MET A 217 17.41 11.39 11.91
CA MET A 217 17.62 12.80 11.59
C MET A 217 17.94 13.65 12.83
N GLU A 218 17.36 13.36 14.00
CA GLU A 218 17.69 14.06 15.26
C GLU A 218 19.12 13.73 15.74
N LYS A 219 19.62 12.52 15.46
CA LYS A 219 21.03 12.16 15.68
C LYS A 219 22.00 12.88 14.73
N ALA A 220 21.55 13.21 13.51
CA ALA A 220 22.36 13.98 12.56
C ALA A 220 22.30 15.51 12.80
N ALA A 221 21.17 16.03 13.29
CA ALA A 221 20.97 17.46 13.54
C ALA A 221 21.62 17.96 14.85
N LYS A 222 22.00 17.06 15.76
CA LYS A 222 22.86 17.39 16.92
C LYS A 222 24.36 17.50 16.55
N SER A 223 24.73 17.29 15.28
CA SER A 223 26.13 17.31 14.80
C SER A 223 26.59 18.64 14.18
N SER A 224 25.75 19.65 14.01
CA SER A 224 26.20 20.89 13.37
C SER A 224 25.53 22.11 13.96
N ASN A 225 26.23 22.75 14.90
CA ASN A 225 26.15 24.19 15.07
C ASN A 225 27.45 24.74 15.68
N THR A 226 27.99 25.71 14.94
CA THR A 226 28.75 26.90 15.39
C THR A 226 30.27 26.93 15.13
N VAL A 227 30.62 28.08 14.58
CA VAL A 227 31.85 28.58 13.97
C VAL A 227 32.85 29.11 15.01
N LEU A 228 34.13 28.82 14.74
CA LEU A 228 35.38 29.57 15.02
C LEU A 228 35.54 30.29 16.38
N ASP A 229 36.37 29.72 17.26
CA ASP A 229 37.25 30.49 18.14
C ASP A 229 38.47 29.67 18.62
N TYR A 230 39.48 30.38 19.09
CA TYR A 230 40.88 30.08 19.41
C TYR A 230 41.29 28.73 20.07
N VAL A 231 42.51 28.31 19.71
CA VAL A 231 43.62 27.70 20.51
C VAL A 231 43.24 27.07 21.86
N VAL A 232 43.52 25.77 22.02
CA VAL A 232 44.38 25.17 23.07
C VAL A 232 44.65 23.71 22.68
N GLU A 233 45.91 23.35 22.87
CA GLU A 233 46.61 22.09 22.58
C GLU A 233 46.31 21.00 23.66
N GLU A 234 46.57 19.73 23.30
CA GLU A 234 46.73 18.53 24.18
C GLU A 234 45.43 17.94 24.82
N ASP A 235 45.19 16.63 24.96
CA ASP A 235 46.07 15.47 24.85
C ASP A 235 45.28 14.16 24.73
N HIS A 236 45.83 13.20 23.98
CA HIS A 236 45.31 11.84 23.78
C HIS A 236 45.67 10.92 24.96
N PRO A 237 44.91 9.84 25.20
CA PRO A 237 45.15 8.92 26.32
C PRO A 237 46.25 7.91 25.95
N PHE A 238 47.51 8.34 26.02
CA PHE A 238 48.66 7.44 26.07
C PHE A 238 49.82 8.11 26.79
N TRP A 239 49.83 8.10 28.14
CA TRP A 239 50.96 7.71 29.00
C TRP A 239 50.71 8.09 30.48
N GLU A 240 51.02 7.19 31.41
CA GLU A 240 51.04 7.43 32.86
C GLU A 240 52.40 7.97 33.35
N LYS A 241 52.35 8.80 34.41
CA LYS A 241 53.23 8.94 35.61
C LYS A 241 54.77 8.76 35.43
N GLU A 242 55.65 9.54 36.06
CA GLU A 242 55.68 9.94 37.47
C GLU A 242 56.85 10.93 37.73
N HIS A 243 56.81 11.53 38.91
CA HIS A 243 57.67 12.58 39.48
C HIS A 243 59.18 12.30 39.50
N GLN A 244 60.01 13.36 39.44
CA GLN A 244 60.85 13.75 40.59
C GLN A 244 61.47 15.14 40.38
N THR A 245 61.20 16.00 41.35
CA THR A 245 61.90 17.26 41.63
C THR A 245 63.32 16.98 42.13
N ARG A 246 64.30 17.84 41.73
CA ARG A 246 65.08 18.76 42.59
C ARG A 246 66.59 18.91 42.27
N VAL A 247 66.96 20.20 42.21
CA VAL A 247 68.17 20.89 42.70
C VAL A 247 69.34 21.11 41.73
N SER A 248 69.65 22.40 41.64
CA SER A 248 70.69 23.13 40.93
C SER A 248 72.13 22.87 41.43
N LEU A 249 73.14 23.21 40.61
CA LEU A 249 74.22 24.18 40.90
C LEU A 249 75.31 24.21 39.80
N LEU A 250 75.77 25.43 39.50
CA LEU A 250 77.10 25.85 38.98
C LEU A 250 77.47 25.87 37.48
N SER A 251 77.59 27.13 37.01
CA SER A 251 78.53 27.80 36.09
C SER A 251 79.76 27.06 35.49
N SER A 252 79.98 27.28 34.19
CA SER A 252 81.21 27.81 33.53
C SER A 252 80.88 27.95 32.03
N VAL A 253 81.14 29.05 31.31
CA VAL A 253 82.42 29.74 31.04
C VAL A 253 82.16 31.24 30.85
#